data_AF-A0A5J5LB90-F1
#
_entry.id   AF-A0A5J5LB90-F1
#
_cell.length_a   1.000
_cell.length_b   1.000
_cell.length_c   1.000
_cell.angle_alpha   90.00
_cell.angle_beta   90.00
_cell.angle_gamma   90.00
#
_symmetry.space_group_name_H-M   'P 1'
#
loop_
_entity.id
_entity.type
_entity.pdbx_description
1 polymer ?
#
loop_
_entity_poly.entity_id
_entity_poly.type
_entity_poly.pdbx_seq_one_letter_code
_entity_poly.pdbx_strand_id
1 'polypeptide(L)'
;MTKRSSLNADSAFTGDGHPNWRGGGVGDYGPGWRAVRERALERDDHACVLCGTDADELGRNPDVHHIVPVRLFAAMPALAVRDAHTLDNVVSLCPSCHRGAEFGHVLRAELRWRAGIPRTGAPVAGGATA
;
A
#
# COMPACT_ATOMS: atom_id res chain seq x y z
N MET A 1 -13.90 -34.09 30.06
CA MET A 1 -14.79 -32.90 30.08
C MET A 1 -14.20 -31.93 31.11
N THR A 2 -13.88 -30.67 30.86
CA THR A 2 -14.58 -29.65 30.08
C THR A 2 -13.56 -28.57 29.65
N LYS A 3 -13.73 -28.05 28.44
CA LYS A 3 -12.92 -27.04 27.76
C LYS A 3 -12.84 -25.74 28.57
N ARG A 4 -11.64 -25.14 28.71
CA ARG A 4 -11.50 -23.71 29.00
C ARG A 4 -11.17 -23.00 27.70
N SER A 5 -12.17 -22.29 27.21
CA SER A 5 -12.23 -21.59 25.94
C SER A 5 -11.18 -20.49 25.83
N SER A 6 -10.58 -20.40 24.63
CA SER A 6 -9.79 -19.27 24.17
C SER A 6 -10.55 -17.96 24.34
N LEU A 7 -9.89 -16.97 24.94
CA LEU A 7 -10.32 -15.58 24.87
C LEU A 7 -9.67 -14.99 23.60
N ASN A 8 -10.49 -14.84 22.56
CA ASN A 8 -10.19 -14.09 21.35
C ASN A 8 -9.95 -12.62 21.71
N ALA A 9 -8.81 -12.07 21.29
CA ALA A 9 -8.47 -10.66 21.45
C ALA A 9 -7.98 -10.07 20.11
N ASP A 10 -8.73 -10.30 19.02
CA ASP A 10 -8.28 -9.94 17.67
C ASP A 10 -9.14 -8.88 16.96
N SER A 11 -9.93 -8.08 17.68
CA SER A 11 -10.85 -7.11 17.05
C SER A 11 -10.55 -5.64 17.37
N ALA A 12 -9.36 -5.29 17.87
CA ALA A 12 -9.08 -3.93 18.36
C ALA A 12 -8.12 -3.08 17.50
N PHE A 13 -7.66 -3.55 16.34
CA PHE A 13 -6.57 -2.85 15.61
C PHE A 13 -6.87 -2.39 14.18
N THR A 14 -8.13 -2.41 13.74
CA THR A 14 -8.52 -1.79 12.46
C THR A 14 -9.85 -1.05 12.59
N GLY A 15 -9.85 0.24 12.29
CA GLY A 15 -11.05 1.09 12.28
C GLY A 15 -10.80 2.51 12.79
N ASP A 16 -11.71 3.42 12.43
CA ASP A 16 -11.67 4.88 12.58
C ASP A 16 -11.68 5.42 14.03
N GLY A 17 -11.32 4.61 15.03
CA GLY A 17 -11.46 4.91 16.46
C GLY A 17 -10.17 4.96 17.27
N HIS A 18 -8.98 4.90 16.66
CA HIS A 18 -7.71 4.91 17.41
C HIS A 18 -7.20 6.34 17.67
N PRO A 19 -6.86 6.74 18.93
CA PRO A 19 -6.47 8.12 19.28
C PRO A 19 -5.16 8.63 18.65
N ASN A 20 -4.43 7.75 17.95
CA ASN A 20 -3.23 8.09 17.17
C ASN A 20 -3.49 8.17 15.64
N TRP A 21 -4.75 8.14 15.22
CA TRP A 21 -5.15 8.22 13.81
C TRP A 21 -5.08 9.67 13.30
N ARG A 22 -4.15 9.94 12.38
CA ARG A 22 -3.98 11.23 11.69
C ARG A 22 -4.43 11.14 10.21
N GLY A 23 -5.58 10.50 9.98
CA GLY A 23 -6.22 10.34 8.67
C GLY A 23 -5.62 9.19 7.83
N GLY A 24 -6.40 8.32 7.19
CA GLY A 24 -7.84 8.33 7.00
C GLY A 24 -8.33 6.92 6.69
N GLY A 25 -9.49 6.61 7.25
CA GLY A 25 -10.35 5.51 6.82
C GLY A 25 -10.75 5.73 5.37
N VAL A 26 -11.22 4.65 4.77
CA VAL A 26 -11.54 4.54 3.36
C VAL A 26 -12.74 5.45 3.04
N GLY A 27 -12.51 6.75 2.92
CA GLY A 27 -13.40 7.63 2.18
C GLY A 27 -13.42 7.21 0.71
N ASP A 28 -14.46 7.58 -0.02
CA ASP A 28 -14.52 7.39 -1.46
C ASP A 28 -13.32 8.10 -2.12
N TYR A 29 -12.24 7.36 -2.36
CA TYR A 29 -11.01 7.82 -3.03
C TYR A 29 -11.26 8.24 -4.49
N GLY A 30 -12.52 8.24 -4.92
CA GLY A 30 -12.95 8.68 -6.23
C GLY A 30 -12.72 7.63 -7.31
N PRO A 31 -13.11 7.97 -8.55
CA PRO A 31 -12.96 7.08 -9.70
C PRO A 31 -11.50 6.65 -9.91
N GLY A 32 -11.29 5.38 -10.23
CA GLY A 32 -9.98 4.84 -10.61
C GLY A 32 -9.20 4.14 -9.49
N TRP A 33 -9.49 4.42 -8.21
CA TRP A 33 -8.79 3.77 -7.09
C TRP A 33 -8.94 2.25 -7.12
N ARG A 34 -10.16 1.74 -7.29
CA ARG A 34 -10.42 0.29 -7.30
C ARG A 34 -9.57 -0.45 -8.34
N ALA A 35 -9.47 0.09 -9.56
CA ALA A 35 -8.70 -0.52 -10.64
C ALA A 35 -7.19 -0.49 -10.36
N VAL A 36 -6.68 0.60 -9.77
CA VAL A 36 -5.25 0.72 -9.41
C VAL A 36 -4.90 -0.21 -8.25
N ARG A 37 -5.79 -0.33 -7.26
CA ARG A 37 -5.64 -1.24 -6.13
C ARG A 37 -5.55 -2.69 -6.60
N GLU A 38 -6.46 -3.12 -7.47
CA GLU A 38 -6.49 -4.47 -8.04
C GLU A 38 -5.19 -4.77 -8.80
N ARG A 39 -4.77 -3.88 -9.69
CA ARG A 39 -3.51 -4.01 -10.44
C ARG A 39 -2.26 -4.01 -9.56
N ALA A 40 -2.27 -3.29 -8.44
CA ALA A 40 -1.14 -3.29 -7.50
C ALA A 40 -1.02 -4.63 -6.77
N LEU A 41 -2.15 -5.19 -6.33
CA LEU A 41 -2.19 -6.51 -5.71
C LEU A 41 -1.72 -7.59 -6.68
N GLU A 42 -2.18 -7.55 -7.94
CA GLU A 42 -1.72 -8.48 -8.98
C GLU A 42 -0.22 -8.34 -9.26
N ARG A 43 0.30 -7.10 -9.39
CA ARG A 43 1.73 -6.85 -9.62
C ARG A 43 2.60 -7.39 -8.48
N ASP A 44 2.14 -7.20 -7.24
CA ASP A 44 2.88 -7.54 -6.04
C ASP A 44 2.60 -8.99 -5.56
N ASP A 45 1.99 -9.81 -6.42
CA ASP A 45 1.66 -11.23 -6.16
C ASP A 45 0.84 -11.44 -4.88
N HIS A 46 -0.06 -10.51 -4.58
CA HIS A 46 -0.82 -10.48 -3.33
C HIS A 46 0.05 -10.57 -2.06
N ALA A 47 1.31 -10.16 -2.14
CA ALA A 47 2.29 -10.23 -1.07
C ALA A 47 2.83 -8.85 -0.68
N CYS A 48 3.30 -8.76 0.56
CA CYS A 48 4.00 -7.57 1.02
C CYS A 48 5.34 -7.42 0.27
N VAL A 49 5.52 -6.33 -0.46
CA VAL A 49 6.77 -6.11 -1.21
C VAL A 49 8.00 -5.96 -0.31
N LEU A 50 7.82 -5.65 0.99
CA LEU A 50 8.93 -5.52 1.93
C LEU A 50 9.35 -6.85 2.57
N CYS A 51 8.40 -7.63 3.10
CA CYS A 51 8.71 -8.82 3.89
C CYS A 51 8.29 -10.13 3.24
N GLY A 52 7.56 -10.09 2.12
CA GLY A 52 7.09 -11.27 1.41
C GLY A 52 5.84 -11.94 1.99
N THR A 53 5.35 -11.50 3.16
CA THR A 53 4.13 -12.09 3.76
C THR A 53 2.95 -11.96 2.81
N ASP A 54 2.35 -13.09 2.45
CA ASP A 54 1.30 -13.18 1.44
C ASP A 54 -0.12 -13.09 2.02
N ALA A 55 -1.12 -13.09 1.15
CA ALA A 55 -2.52 -12.98 1.53
C ALA A 55 -3.03 -14.19 2.33
N ASP A 56 -2.47 -15.38 2.10
CA ASP A 56 -2.86 -16.60 2.82
C ASP A 56 -2.34 -16.54 4.26
N GLU A 57 -1.09 -16.12 4.45
CA GLU A 57 -0.50 -15.87 5.77
C GLU A 57 -1.21 -14.75 6.54
N LEU A 58 -1.69 -13.71 5.84
CA LEU A 58 -2.45 -12.61 6.43
C LEU A 58 -3.94 -12.95 6.69
N GLY A 59 -4.47 -13.99 6.04
CA GLY A 59 -5.90 -14.27 5.99
C GLY A 59 -6.73 -13.20 5.26
N ARG A 60 -6.07 -12.29 4.53
CA ARG A 60 -6.65 -11.19 3.74
C ARG A 60 -5.62 -10.65 2.76
N ASN A 61 -6.06 -9.93 1.74
CA ASN A 61 -5.15 -9.17 0.89
C ASN A 61 -4.30 -8.16 1.70
N PRO A 62 -3.03 -7.95 1.34
CA PRO A 62 -2.24 -6.85 1.88
C PRO A 62 -2.91 -5.50 1.60
N ASP A 63 -2.57 -4.51 2.42
CA ASP A 63 -3.04 -3.14 2.24
C ASP A 63 -2.26 -2.48 1.09
N VAL A 64 -2.92 -1.64 0.30
CA VAL A 64 -2.25 -0.91 -0.79
C VAL A 64 -1.90 0.51 -0.31
N HIS A 65 -0.61 0.78 -0.25
CA HIS A 65 0.00 2.00 0.25
C HIS A 65 0.37 2.96 -0.87
N HIS A 66 0.03 4.25 -0.74
CA HIS A 66 0.54 5.30 -1.61
C HIS A 66 1.97 5.72 -1.22
N ILE A 67 2.93 5.53 -2.14
CA ILE A 67 4.34 5.92 -1.97
C ILE A 67 4.48 7.44 -1.78
N VAL A 68 3.75 8.22 -2.58
CA VAL A 68 3.54 9.66 -2.40
C VAL A 68 2.11 9.85 -1.86
N PRO A 69 1.96 10.35 -0.62
CA PRO A 69 0.66 10.43 0.04
C PRO A 69 -0.37 11.27 -0.72
N VAL A 70 -1.62 10.79 -0.79
CA VAL A 70 -2.77 11.46 -1.45
C VAL A 70 -2.93 12.92 -1.00
N ARG A 71 -2.71 13.21 0.29
CA ARG A 71 -2.80 14.57 0.85
C ARG A 71 -1.91 15.59 0.15
N LEU A 72 -0.78 15.18 -0.44
CA LEU A 72 0.10 16.08 -1.19
C LEU A 72 -0.54 16.48 -2.53
N PHE A 73 -1.21 15.55 -3.21
CA PHE A 73 -1.96 15.83 -4.44
C PHE A 73 -3.13 16.77 -4.16
N ALA A 74 -3.88 16.52 -3.08
CA ALA A 74 -5.00 17.37 -2.69
C ALA A 74 -4.59 18.80 -2.29
N ALA A 75 -3.35 18.99 -1.81
CA ALA A 75 -2.84 20.29 -1.38
C ALA A 75 -2.27 21.16 -2.53
N MET A 76 -2.07 20.58 -3.71
CA MET A 76 -1.48 21.29 -4.86
C MET A 76 -2.57 21.75 -5.83
N PRO A 77 -2.67 23.06 -6.16
CA PRO A 77 -3.73 23.58 -7.04
C PRO A 77 -3.76 22.97 -8.45
N ALA A 78 -2.62 22.46 -8.92
CA ALA A 78 -2.47 21.86 -10.23
C ALA A 78 -2.83 20.36 -10.29
N LEU A 79 -3.16 19.73 -9.15
CA LEU A 79 -3.39 18.29 -9.05
C LEU A 79 -4.74 17.99 -8.41
N ALA A 80 -5.32 16.86 -8.79
CA ALA A 80 -6.50 16.27 -8.20
C ALA A 80 -6.15 15.01 -7.41
N VAL A 81 -7.01 14.61 -6.47
CA VAL A 81 -6.87 13.35 -5.70
C VAL A 81 -6.65 12.15 -6.62
N ARG A 82 -7.37 12.09 -7.74
CA ARG A 82 -7.25 11.00 -8.73
C ARG A 82 -5.83 10.83 -9.28
N ASP A 83 -5.04 11.91 -9.32
CA ASP A 83 -3.67 11.89 -9.86
C ASP A 83 -2.71 11.14 -8.90
N ALA A 84 -3.12 10.88 -7.67
CA ALA A 84 -2.41 10.00 -6.75
C ALA A 84 -2.60 8.51 -7.06
N HIS A 85 -3.66 8.14 -7.80
CA HIS A 85 -4.00 6.75 -8.12
C HIS A 85 -3.30 6.32 -9.41
N THR A 86 -1.99 6.13 -9.33
CA THR A 86 -1.18 5.57 -10.40
C THR A 86 -0.46 4.32 -9.91
N LEU A 87 -0.25 3.34 -10.79
CA LEU A 87 0.37 2.06 -10.40
C LEU A 87 1.81 2.26 -9.89
N ASP A 88 2.54 3.23 -10.42
CA ASP A 88 3.90 3.61 -10.00
C ASP A 88 3.95 4.40 -8.67
N ASN A 89 2.79 4.77 -8.13
CA ASN A 89 2.65 5.47 -6.85
C ASN A 89 2.05 4.59 -5.75
N VAL A 90 1.81 3.30 -5.99
CA VAL A 90 1.22 2.40 -4.99
C VAL A 90 1.96 1.07 -4.86
N VAL A 91 1.95 0.48 -3.66
CA VAL A 91 2.57 -0.82 -3.33
C VAL A 91 1.75 -1.60 -2.30
N SER A 92 1.81 -2.93 -2.37
CA SER A 92 1.14 -3.84 -1.44
C SER A 92 2.01 -4.12 -0.22
N LEU A 93 1.49 -3.89 0.98
CA LEU A 93 2.18 -4.05 2.25
C LEU A 93 1.31 -4.78 3.28
N CYS A 94 1.93 -5.65 4.08
CA CYS A 94 1.28 -6.19 5.27
C CYS A 94 1.06 -5.07 6.32
N PRO A 95 0.16 -5.25 7.31
CA PRO A 95 -0.20 -4.19 8.24
C PRO A 95 0.98 -3.60 9.04
N SER A 96 1.97 -4.42 9.40
CA SER A 96 3.16 -3.99 10.15
C SER A 96 4.09 -3.14 9.28
N CYS A 97 4.41 -3.60 8.07
CA CYS A 97 5.20 -2.87 7.08
C CYS A 97 4.49 -1.58 6.62
N HIS A 98 3.17 -1.63 6.45
CA HIS A 98 2.34 -0.49 6.08
C HIS A 98 2.48 0.64 7.12
N ARG A 99 2.28 0.30 8.40
CA ARG A 99 2.48 1.23 9.52
C ARG A 99 3.89 1.82 9.53
N GLY A 100 4.92 0.99 9.28
CA GLY A 100 6.30 1.46 9.18
C GLY A 100 6.50 2.49 8.07
N ALA A 101 5.90 2.27 6.90
CA ALA A 101 5.95 3.19 5.77
C ALA A 101 5.20 4.51 6.05
N GLU A 102 4.03 4.46 6.71
CA GLU A 102 3.26 5.65 7.11
C GLU A 102 4.07 6.60 7.99
N PHE A 103 4.89 6.07 8.89
CA PHE A 103 5.75 6.87 9.79
C PHE A 103 7.13 7.21 9.19
N GLY A 104 7.38 6.87 7.93
CA GLY A 104 8.64 7.20 7.25
C GLY A 104 9.84 6.34 7.68
N HIS A 105 9.60 5.18 8.30
CA HIS A 105 10.67 4.23 8.63
C HIS A 105 11.16 3.44 7.41
N VAL A 106 10.47 3.56 6.28
CA VAL A 106 10.84 2.97 5.00
C VAL A 106 10.99 4.08 3.97
N LEU A 107 12.12 4.08 3.25
CA LEU A 107 12.38 5.05 2.20
C LEU A 107 11.44 4.81 1.00
N ARG A 108 10.90 5.87 0.41
CA ARG A 108 10.09 5.79 -0.82
C ARG A 108 10.83 5.13 -1.98
N ALA A 109 12.13 5.33 -2.06
CA ALA A 109 12.98 4.70 -3.07
C ALA A 109 13.05 3.18 -2.89
N GLU A 110 13.08 2.70 -1.64
CA GLU A 110 13.07 1.27 -1.32
C GLU A 110 11.75 0.62 -1.74
N LEU A 111 10.62 1.25 -1.41
CA LEU A 111 9.29 0.76 -1.82
C LEU A 111 9.19 0.59 -3.33
N ARG A 112 9.70 1.57 -4.11
CA ARG A 112 9.72 1.47 -5.57
C ARG A 112 10.59 0.34 -6.06
N TRP A 113 11.80 0.21 -5.52
CA TRP A 113 12.75 -0.82 -5.93
C TRP A 113 12.19 -2.23 -5.71
N ARG A 114 11.62 -2.49 -4.52
CA ARG A 114 11.06 -3.81 -4.20
C ARG A 114 9.81 -4.16 -5.01
N ALA A 115 8.99 -3.17 -5.34
CA ALA A 115 7.81 -3.37 -6.18
C ALA A 115 8.13 -3.41 -7.69
N GLY A 116 9.42 -3.38 -8.08
CA GLY A 116 9.83 -3.37 -9.49
C GLY A 116 9.40 -2.10 -10.25
N ILE A 117 9.13 -1.00 -9.54
CA ILE A 117 8.69 0.27 -10.14
C ILE A 117 9.93 1.04 -10.63
N PRO A 118 10.06 1.30 -11.94
CA PRO A 118 11.21 2.02 -12.48
C PRO A 118 11.29 3.45 -11.91
N ARG A 119 12.51 3.98 -11.80
CA ARG A 119 12.70 5.42 -11.53
C ARG A 119 12.19 6.20 -12.74
N THR A 120 11.22 7.07 -12.53
CA THR A 120 10.77 8.02 -13.55
C THR A 120 11.99 8.84 -14.02
N GLY A 121 12.37 8.70 -15.29
CA GLY A 121 13.52 9.39 -15.90
C GLY A 121 14.76 8.53 -16.21
N ALA A 122 14.77 7.23 -15.93
CA ALA A 122 15.81 6.35 -16.47
C ALA A 122 15.55 6.10 -17.97
N PRO A 123 16.53 6.30 -18.89
CA PRO A 123 16.35 5.90 -20.28
C PRO A 123 16.15 4.39 -20.31
N VAL A 124 15.08 3.94 -20.98
CA VAL A 124 14.92 2.53 -21.33
C VAL A 124 16.12 2.14 -22.17
N ALA A 125 16.94 1.21 -21.68
CA ALA A 125 18.00 0.63 -22.49
C ALA A 125 17.33 -0.14 -23.63
N GLY A 126 17.21 0.52 -24.78
CA GLY A 126 16.81 -0.13 -26.02
C GLY A 126 17.81 -1.25 -26.29
N GLY A 127 17.34 -2.49 -26.20
CA GLY A 127 18.09 -3.65 -26.63
C GLY A 127 18.36 -3.55 -28.12
N ALA A 128 19.56 -3.14 -28.50
CA ALA A 128 20.09 -3.44 -29.82
C ALA A 128 20.38 -4.94 -29.85
N THR A 129 19.57 -5.66 -30.62
CA THR A 129 19.90 -7.01 -31.10
C THR A 129 20.24 -6.91 -32.58
N ALA A 130 21.24 -7.70 -32.96
CA ALA A 130 21.91 -7.88 -34.26
C ALA A 130 22.93 -6.80 -34.67
#